data_AF-A0A918Q6P9-F1
#
_entry.id   AF-A0A918Q6P9-F1
#
_cell.length_a   1.000
_cell.length_b   1.000
_cell.length_c   1.000
_cell.angle_alpha   90.00
_cell.angle_beta   90.00
_cell.angle_gamma   90.00
#
_symmetry.space_group_name_H-M   'P 1'
#
loop_
_entity.id
_entity.type
_entity.pdbx_description
1 polymer ?
#
loop_
_entity_poly.entity_id
_entity_poly.type
_entity_poly.pdbx_seq_one_letter_code
_entity_poly.pdbx_strand_id
1 'polypeptide(L)'
;MPRARHTVRDLLRRQGVPTGDPVVHGLLLIVSELVTNAVRHAAPLSPELSVELAVRAGRIRVSVEDDHPCRPRALESDCRRTGGRGLMLVREITREAGGRHHVERTARGGKVVWAELPLTPVPLTPVPPPGAGPAAAPTAFTSRRPGPSAP
;
A
#
# COMPACT_ATOMS: atom_id res chain seq x y z
N MET A 1 1.26 2.77 -19.87
CA MET A 1 0.00 2.50 -19.12
C MET A 1 -0.55 3.74 -18.38
N PRO A 2 -1.13 4.74 -19.08
CA PRO A 2 -1.83 5.85 -18.43
C PRO A 2 -3.26 5.48 -17.99
N ARG A 3 -3.94 4.59 -18.74
CA ARG A 3 -5.37 4.26 -18.52
C ARG A 3 -5.66 3.66 -17.14
N ALA A 4 -4.92 2.64 -16.71
CA ALA A 4 -5.16 1.99 -15.40
C ALA A 4 -5.06 2.99 -14.22
N ARG A 5 -4.05 3.86 -14.22
CA ARG A 5 -3.90 4.90 -13.19
C ARG A 5 -5.05 5.90 -13.20
N HIS A 6 -5.49 6.34 -14.38
CA HIS A 6 -6.63 7.26 -14.50
C HIS A 6 -7.93 6.59 -14.03
N THR A 7 -8.21 5.37 -14.47
CA THR A 7 -9.40 4.62 -14.05
C THR A 7 -9.46 4.42 -12.53
N VAL A 8 -8.34 4.06 -11.90
CA VAL A 8 -8.28 3.93 -10.43
C VAL A 8 -8.50 5.28 -9.75
N ARG A 9 -7.82 6.35 -10.21
CA ARG A 9 -8.01 7.69 -9.63
C ARG A 9 -9.46 8.16 -9.74
N ASP A 10 -10.09 7.91 -10.88
CA ASP A 10 -11.48 8.30 -11.09
C ASP A 10 -12.43 7.43 -10.25
N LEU A 11 -12.13 6.15 -10.04
CA LEU A 11 -12.93 5.29 -9.16
C LEU A 11 -12.84 5.74 -7.70
N LEU A 12 -11.63 6.03 -7.20
CA LEU A 12 -11.42 6.55 -5.84
C LEU A 12 -12.19 7.84 -5.61
N ARG A 13 -12.16 8.76 -6.59
CA ARG A 13 -12.92 10.02 -6.56
C ARG A 13 -14.43 9.77 -6.54
N ARG A 14 -14.94 8.92 -7.43
CA ARG A 14 -16.38 8.60 -7.51
C ARG A 14 -16.90 7.92 -6.24
N GLN A 15 -16.09 7.10 -5.60
CA GLN A 15 -16.47 6.37 -4.39
C GLN A 15 -16.32 7.20 -3.10
N GLY A 16 -15.85 8.45 -3.20
CA GLY A 16 -15.74 9.35 -2.04
C GLY A 16 -14.82 8.82 -0.94
N VAL A 17 -13.84 7.98 -1.29
CA VAL A 17 -13.00 7.30 -0.30
C VAL A 17 -12.13 8.35 0.42
N PRO A 18 -12.21 8.48 1.76
CA PRO A 18 -11.39 9.41 2.51
C PRO A 18 -9.96 8.87 2.61
N THR A 19 -9.16 9.12 1.58
CA THR A 19 -7.74 8.77 1.51
C THR A 19 -6.89 10.01 1.56
N GLY A 20 -5.85 10.04 2.40
CA GLY A 20 -4.80 11.06 2.30
C GLY A 20 -3.93 10.87 1.05
N ASP A 21 -3.31 11.95 0.58
CA ASP A 21 -2.43 11.94 -0.62
C ASP A 21 -1.37 10.81 -0.63
N PRO A 22 -0.71 10.47 0.49
CA PRO A 22 0.27 9.37 0.50
C PRO A 22 -0.34 8.00 0.18
N VAL A 23 -1.56 7.74 0.66
CA VAL A 23 -2.27 6.46 0.42
C VAL A 23 -2.67 6.34 -1.04
N VAL A 24 -3.17 7.44 -1.64
CA VAL A 24 -3.53 7.48 -3.07
C VAL A 24 -2.30 7.26 -3.93
N HIS A 25 -1.18 7.92 -3.61
CA HIS A 25 0.05 7.77 -4.38
C HIS A 25 0.59 6.34 -4.32
N GLY A 26 0.67 5.76 -3.11
CA GLY A 26 1.10 4.38 -2.92
C GLY A 26 0.21 3.38 -3.67
N LEU A 27 -1.12 3.55 -3.60
CA LEU A 27 -2.06 2.68 -4.30
C LEU A 27 -1.91 2.78 -5.82
N LEU A 28 -1.74 3.99 -6.38
CA LEU A 28 -1.55 4.18 -7.82
C LEU A 28 -0.24 3.56 -8.33
N LEU A 29 0.83 3.60 -7.52
CA LEU A 29 2.09 2.92 -7.83
C LEU A 29 1.90 1.41 -7.82
N ILE A 30 1.28 0.87 -6.78
CA ILE A 30 0.97 -0.57 -6.68
C ILE A 30 0.17 -1.04 -7.89
N VAL A 31 -0.91 -0.35 -8.25
CA VAL A 31 -1.72 -0.67 -9.44
C VAL A 31 -0.86 -0.67 -10.70
N SER A 32 0.02 0.32 -10.85
CA SER A 32 0.87 0.44 -12.03
C SER A 32 1.83 -0.73 -12.16
N GLU A 33 2.47 -1.13 -11.05
CA GLU A 33 3.39 -2.26 -11.03
C GLU A 33 2.66 -3.57 -11.26
N LEU A 34 1.53 -3.81 -10.60
CA LEU A 34 0.76 -5.04 -10.75
C LEU A 34 0.22 -5.21 -12.17
N VAL A 35 -0.37 -4.16 -12.75
CA VAL A 35 -0.85 -4.19 -14.14
C VAL A 35 0.30 -4.32 -15.13
N THR A 36 1.44 -3.65 -14.89
CA THR A 36 2.62 -3.78 -15.76
C THR A 36 3.19 -5.19 -15.73
N ASN A 37 3.30 -5.79 -14.54
CA ASN A 37 3.71 -7.18 -14.40
C ASN A 37 2.73 -8.12 -15.10
N ALA A 38 1.42 -7.94 -14.90
CA ALA A 38 0.44 -8.80 -15.51
C ALA A 38 0.41 -8.64 -17.04
N VAL A 39 0.53 -7.43 -17.59
CA VAL A 39 0.62 -7.25 -19.04
C VAL A 39 1.91 -7.86 -19.60
N ARG A 40 3.06 -7.65 -18.95
CA ARG A 40 4.34 -8.19 -19.45
C ARG A 40 4.39 -9.71 -19.42
N HIS A 41 3.76 -10.32 -18.43
CA HIS A 41 3.92 -11.75 -18.16
C HIS A 41 2.68 -12.58 -18.57
N ALA A 42 1.48 -12.02 -18.47
CA ALA A 42 0.22 -12.72 -18.77
C ALA A 42 -0.42 -12.31 -20.10
N ALA A 43 -0.26 -11.07 -20.59
CA ALA A 43 -0.90 -10.65 -21.86
C ALA A 43 -0.49 -11.45 -23.11
N PRO A 44 0.73 -12.04 -23.21
CA PRO A 44 1.05 -12.93 -24.33
C PRO A 44 0.23 -14.23 -24.34
N LEU A 45 -0.52 -14.51 -23.28
CA LEU A 45 -1.14 -15.80 -23.01
C LEU A 45 -2.64 -15.67 -22.68
N SER A 46 -3.05 -14.55 -22.08
CA SER A 46 -4.46 -14.19 -21.85
C SER A 46 -4.73 -12.76 -22.33
N PRO A 47 -5.74 -12.54 -23.19
CA PRO A 47 -6.13 -11.20 -23.62
C PRO A 47 -6.84 -10.40 -22.53
N GLU A 48 -7.34 -11.07 -21.48
CA GLU A 48 -8.13 -10.45 -20.42
C GLU A 48 -7.34 -10.39 -19.10
N LEU A 49 -7.42 -9.22 -18.46
CA LEU A 49 -6.86 -8.91 -17.16
C LEU A 49 -7.93 -8.24 -16.31
N SER A 50 -8.20 -8.79 -15.13
CA SER A 50 -9.17 -8.22 -14.20
C SER A 50 -8.47 -7.39 -13.12
N VAL A 51 -8.98 -6.19 -12.87
CA VAL A 51 -8.50 -5.30 -11.80
C VAL A 51 -9.68 -4.93 -10.91
N GLU A 52 -9.60 -5.29 -9.64
CA GLU A 52 -10.63 -5.02 -8.64
C GLU A 52 -10.11 -4.05 -7.57
N LEU A 53 -10.99 -3.14 -7.13
CA LEU A 53 -10.77 -2.28 -5.98
C LEU A 53 -11.89 -2.52 -4.97
N ALA A 54 -11.51 -2.95 -3.78
CA ALA A 54 -12.45 -3.23 -2.68
C ALA A 54 -12.09 -2.38 -1.47
N VAL A 55 -13.08 -1.64 -0.94
CA VAL A 55 -12.95 -0.89 0.32
C VAL A 55 -13.71 -1.62 1.41
N ARG A 56 -13.01 -2.01 2.49
CA ARG A 56 -13.59 -2.72 3.64
C ARG A 56 -12.86 -2.34 4.93
N ALA A 57 -13.63 -2.09 6.00
CA ALA A 57 -13.13 -1.89 7.36
C ALA A 57 -11.93 -0.91 7.46
N GLY A 58 -12.03 0.25 6.82
CA GLY A 58 -10.96 1.27 6.86
C GLY A 58 -9.72 0.92 6.02
N ARG A 59 -9.82 -0.05 5.11
CA ARG A 59 -8.75 -0.48 4.22
C ARG A 59 -9.21 -0.48 2.77
N ILE A 60 -8.26 -0.29 1.86
CA ILE A 60 -8.43 -0.43 0.43
C ILE A 60 -7.55 -1.55 -0.10
N ARG A 61 -8.18 -2.51 -0.79
CA ARG A 61 -7.51 -3.60 -1.49
C ARG A 61 -7.57 -3.36 -2.98
N VAL A 62 -6.43 -3.55 -3.65
CA VAL A 62 -6.34 -3.74 -5.08
C VAL A 62 -5.99 -5.19 -5.36
N SER A 63 -6.72 -5.81 -6.29
CA SER A 63 -6.45 -7.16 -6.79
C SER A 63 -6.27 -7.11 -8.30
N VAL A 64 -5.26 -7.80 -8.81
CA VAL A 64 -5.03 -8.00 -10.24
C VAL A 64 -5.01 -9.49 -10.50
N GLU A 65 -5.96 -9.96 -11.29
CA GLU A 65 -6.13 -11.37 -11.64
C GLU A 65 -5.83 -11.59 -13.12
N ASP A 66 -4.94 -12.54 -13.39
CA ASP A 66 -4.79 -13.15 -14.70
C ASP A 66 -5.50 -14.51 -14.73
N ASP A 67 -6.42 -14.70 -15.68
CA ASP A 67 -7.35 -15.84 -15.71
C ASP A 67 -6.85 -16.98 -16.62
N HIS A 68 -5.52 -17.08 -16.85
CA HIS A 68 -4.99 -18.01 -17.85
C HIS A 68 -4.77 -19.44 -17.33
N PRO A 69 -5.43 -20.47 -17.89
CA PRO A 69 -5.20 -21.88 -17.50
C PRO A 69 -3.90 -22.49 -18.07
N CYS A 70 -3.31 -21.93 -19.12
CA CYS A 70 -2.07 -22.47 -19.69
C CYS A 70 -0.84 -21.80 -19.07
N ARG A 71 -0.22 -22.50 -18.12
CA ARG A 71 1.12 -22.16 -17.63
C ARG A 71 2.13 -22.09 -18.79
N PRO A 72 2.99 -21.07 -18.82
CA PRO A 72 4.37 -21.26 -19.20
C PRO A 72 5.16 -21.49 -17.92
N ARG A 73 5.86 -22.62 -17.84
CA ARG A 73 6.96 -22.86 -16.86
C ARG A 73 8.00 -21.72 -16.81
N ALA A 74 7.96 -20.78 -17.76
CA ALA A 74 8.76 -19.56 -17.77
C ALA A 74 8.34 -18.53 -16.70
N LEU A 75 7.07 -18.43 -16.28
CA LEU A 75 6.69 -17.47 -15.22
C LEU A 75 7.29 -17.83 -13.86
N GLU A 76 7.38 -19.13 -13.53
CA GLU A 76 8.03 -19.60 -12.29
C GLU A 76 9.54 -19.29 -12.28
N SER A 77 10.15 -19.20 -13.46
CA SER A 77 11.58 -18.90 -13.64
C SER A 77 11.87 -17.39 -13.70
N ASP A 78 10.97 -16.59 -14.30
CA ASP A 78 11.13 -15.14 -14.43
C ASP A 78 10.60 -14.34 -13.23
N CYS A 79 9.64 -14.88 -12.45
CA CYS A 79 9.31 -14.34 -11.12
C CYS A 79 10.54 -14.29 -10.20
N ARG A 80 11.52 -15.19 -10.41
CA ARG A 80 12.76 -15.23 -9.62
C ARG A 80 13.89 -14.40 -10.22
N ARG A 81 13.83 -13.98 -11.50
CA ARG A 81 14.98 -13.38 -12.20
C ARG A 81 14.79 -11.95 -12.70
N THR A 82 13.55 -11.51 -12.98
CA THR A 82 13.31 -10.15 -13.51
C THR A 82 12.02 -9.50 -13.01
N GLY A 83 10.99 -10.29 -12.66
CA GLY A 83 9.72 -9.81 -12.08
C GLY A 83 9.81 -9.34 -10.62
N GLY A 84 10.98 -9.50 -10.00
CA GLY A 84 11.21 -9.21 -8.57
C GLY A 84 11.14 -7.73 -8.22
N ARG A 85 11.51 -6.81 -9.12
CA ARG A 85 11.57 -5.38 -8.77
C ARG A 85 10.19 -4.74 -8.57
N GLY A 86 9.22 -5.04 -9.44
CA GLY A 86 7.85 -4.53 -9.31
C GLY A 86 7.14 -5.08 -8.07
N LEU A 87 7.26 -6.39 -7.82
CA LEU A 87 6.71 -7.00 -6.60
C LEU A 87 7.45 -6.57 -5.33
N MET A 88 8.75 -6.31 -5.40
CA MET A 88 9.51 -5.72 -4.29
C MET A 88 9.04 -4.30 -3.98
N LEU A 89 8.77 -3.48 -5.00
CA LEU A 89 8.22 -2.13 -4.81
C LEU A 89 6.81 -2.19 -4.19
N VAL A 90 5.95 -3.09 -4.69
CA VAL A 90 4.62 -3.34 -4.10
C VAL A 90 4.76 -3.75 -2.64
N ARG A 91 5.66 -4.69 -2.33
CA ARG A 91 5.93 -5.15 -0.96
C ARG A 91 6.37 -4.00 -0.07
N GLU A 92 7.28 -3.15 -0.54
CA GLU A 92 7.85 -2.09 0.28
C GLU A 92 6.85 -0.98 0.56
N ILE A 93 6.15 -0.47 -0.48
CA ILE A 93 5.08 0.53 -0.31
C ILE A 93 3.99 -0.01 0.63
N THR A 94 3.62 -1.28 0.46
CA THR A 94 2.61 -1.92 1.31
C THR A 94 3.08 -2.02 2.76
N ARG A 95 4.35 -2.39 2.98
CA ARG A 95 4.95 -2.53 4.31
C ARG A 95 5.04 -1.18 5.02
N GLU A 96 5.53 -0.15 4.34
CA GLU A 96 5.65 1.21 4.88
C GLU A 96 4.29 1.78 5.30
N ALA A 97 3.23 1.46 4.55
CA ALA A 97 1.88 1.88 4.88
C ALA A 97 1.21 1.03 5.99
N GLY A 98 1.84 -0.02 6.51
CA GLY A 98 1.21 -0.95 7.47
C GLY A 98 0.12 -1.83 6.83
N GLY A 99 0.26 -2.09 5.53
CA GLY A 99 -0.63 -2.89 4.71
C GLY A 99 -0.28 -4.38 4.65
N ARG A 100 -0.99 -5.11 3.78
CA ARG A 100 -0.78 -6.55 3.51
C ARG A 100 -0.75 -6.80 2.01
N HIS A 101 0.04 -7.76 1.56
CA HIS A 101 0.04 -8.18 0.15
C HIS A 101 0.20 -9.70 0.07
N HIS A 102 -0.35 -10.30 -0.96
CA HIS A 102 -0.19 -11.72 -1.21
C HIS A 102 -0.34 -12.08 -2.69
N VAL A 103 0.09 -13.30 -3.02
CA VAL A 103 -0.02 -13.89 -4.34
C VAL A 103 -0.71 -15.24 -4.17
N GLU A 104 -1.87 -15.40 -4.80
CA GLU A 104 -2.69 -16.60 -4.73
C GLU A 104 -2.84 -17.21 -6.12
N ARG A 105 -2.90 -18.53 -6.19
CA ARG A 105 -3.22 -19.26 -7.42
C ARG A 105 -4.72 -19.47 -7.48
N THR A 106 -5.34 -19.22 -8.62
CA THR A 106 -6.77 -19.49 -8.81
C THR A 106 -6.98 -20.98 -9.08
N ALA A 107 -8.19 -21.48 -8.77
CA ALA A 107 -8.56 -22.87 -9.06
C ALA A 107 -8.49 -23.20 -10.57
N ARG A 108 -8.53 -22.18 -11.43
CA ARG A 108 -8.43 -22.28 -12.90
C ARG A 108 -7.00 -22.27 -13.42
N GLY A 109 -5.99 -22.17 -12.56
CA GLY A 109 -4.57 -22.15 -12.94
C GLY A 109 -3.98 -20.77 -13.17
N GLY A 110 -4.80 -19.71 -13.04
CA GLY A 110 -4.38 -18.32 -13.07
C GLY A 110 -3.77 -17.84 -11.74
N LYS A 111 -3.54 -16.54 -11.63
CA LYS A 111 -2.90 -15.92 -10.46
C LYS A 111 -3.58 -14.61 -10.09
N VAL A 112 -3.89 -14.46 -8.80
CA VAL A 112 -4.31 -13.19 -8.20
C VAL A 112 -3.13 -12.62 -7.42
N VAL A 113 -2.75 -11.39 -7.74
CA VAL A 113 -1.83 -10.60 -6.91
C VAL A 113 -2.61 -9.47 -6.29
N TRP A 114 -2.57 -9.35 -4.97
CA TRP A 114 -3.30 -8.30 -4.27
C TRP A 114 -2.44 -7.59 -3.24
N ALA A 115 -2.78 -6.33 -3.00
CA ALA A 115 -2.21 -5.50 -1.94
C ALA A 115 -3.33 -4.68 -1.28
N GLU A 116 -3.20 -4.49 0.01
CA GLU A 116 -4.18 -3.85 0.88
C GLU A 116 -3.50 -2.80 1.75
N LEU A 117 -3.97 -1.55 1.67
CA LEU A 117 -3.46 -0.42 2.43
C LEU A 117 -4.53 0.08 3.41
N PRO A 118 -4.17 0.55 4.61
CA PRO A 118 -5.10 1.29 5.45
C PRO A 118 -5.44 2.65 4.80
N LEU A 119 -6.70 3.07 4.89
CA LEU A 119 -7.18 4.36 4.37
C LEU A 119 -6.65 5.53 5.19
N THR A 120 -6.48 5.30 6.48
CA THR A 120 -5.84 6.22 7.42
C THR A 120 -4.39 5.78 7.61
N PRO A 121 -3.39 6.63 7.35
CA PRO A 121 -2.00 6.31 7.65
C PRO A 121 -1.87 5.95 9.12
N VAL A 122 -1.19 4.84 9.42
CA VAL A 122 -0.70 4.63 10.79
C VAL A 122 0.37 5.70 11.01
N PRO A 123 0.27 6.58 12.02
CA PRO A 123 1.36 7.48 12.32
C PRO A 123 2.59 6.63 12.62
N LEU A 124 3.64 6.79 11.81
CA LEU A 124 4.94 6.24 12.14
C LEU A 124 5.35 6.91 13.45
N THR A 125 5.28 6.19 14.57
CA THR A 125 5.93 6.65 15.80
C THR A 125 7.40 6.85 15.44
N PRO A 126 7.94 8.08 15.53
CA PRO A 126 9.36 8.29 15.29
C PRO A 126 10.11 7.35 16.22
N VAL A 127 10.96 6.49 15.67
CA VAL A 127 11.95 5.79 16.49
C VAL A 127 12.78 6.90 17.13
N PRO A 128 12.81 7.05 18.47
CA PRO A 128 13.66 8.05 19.08
C PRO A 128 15.09 7.78 18.63
N PRO A 129 15.89 8.81 18.29
CA PRO A 129 17.26 8.61 17.89
C PRO A 129 17.97 7.76 18.95
N PRO A 130 18.78 6.76 18.56
CA PRO A 130 19.53 5.96 19.52
C PRO A 130 20.42 6.91 20.34
N GLY A 131 20.05 7.15 21.61
CA GLY A 131 20.70 8.12 22.48
C GLY A 131 19.78 9.13 23.19
N ALA A 132 18.51 9.24 22.80
CA ALA A 132 17.55 10.01 23.60
C ALA A 132 17.12 9.20 24.83
N GLY A 133 17.81 9.40 25.96
CA GLY A 133 17.35 8.95 27.27
C GLY A 133 15.94 9.44 27.57
N PRO A 134 15.23 8.84 28.55
CA PRO A 134 13.85 9.22 28.85
C PRO A 134 13.79 10.72 29.15
N ALA A 135 13.05 11.46 28.32
CA ALA A 135 12.77 12.87 28.56
C ALA A 135 12.08 12.98 29.92
N ALA A 136 12.79 13.58 30.88
CA ALA A 136 12.27 13.86 32.20
C ALA A 136 10.95 14.64 32.05
N ALA A 137 9.90 14.15 32.71
CA ALA A 137 8.60 14.80 32.77
C ALA A 137 8.76 16.26 33.24
N PRO A 138 7.93 17.20 32.76
CA PRO A 138 7.99 18.58 33.20
C PRO A 138 7.61 18.67 34.68
N THR A 139 8.59 18.92 35.53
CA THR A 139 8.36 19.26 36.94
C THR A 139 7.64 20.61 36.98
N ALA A 140 6.38 20.60 37.39
CA ALA A 140 5.58 21.81 37.56
C ALA A 140 6.25 22.74 38.60
N PHE A 141 6.58 23.96 38.18
CA PHE A 141 7.05 25.01 39.08
C PHE A 141 5.86 25.93 39.42
N THR A 142 5.23 25.72 40.59
CA THR A 142 4.24 26.66 41.11
C THR A 142 4.94 27.79 41.84
N SER A 143 5.10 28.94 41.18
CA SER A 143 5.54 30.17 41.85
C SER A 143 4.36 30.78 42.64
N ARG A 144 4.40 30.69 43.98
CA ARG A 144 3.57 31.52 44.87
C ARG A 144 4.22 32.90 44.97
N ARG A 145 3.55 33.94 44.46
CA ARG A 145 3.86 35.33 44.84
C ARG A 145 3.42 35.55 46.30
N PRO A 146 4.24 36.17 47.16
CA PRO A 146 3.73 36.84 48.36
C PRO A 146 2.98 38.10 47.91
N GLY A 147 1.77 38.29 48.44
CA GLY A 147 1.00 39.52 48.25
C GLY A 147 1.63 40.72 48.98
N PRO A 148 1.23 41.96 48.64
CA PRO A 148 1.79 43.15 49.23
C PRO A 148 1.28 43.33 50.67
N SER A 149 2.18 43.53 51.62
CA SER A 149 1.85 44.10 52.92
C SER A 149 1.84 45.62 52.81
N ALA A 150 0.76 46.24 53.30
CA ALA A 150 0.61 47.67 53.51
C ALA A 150 -0.02 47.89 54.89
N PRO A 151 -0.04 49.14 55.40
CA PRO A 151 1.04 50.11 55.50
C PRO A 151 1.82 50.00 56.83
#